data_AF-A0A1Q7W8Z4-F1
#
_entry.id   AF-A0A1Q7W8Z4-F1
#
_cell.length_a   1.000
_cell.length_b   1.000
_cell.length_c   1.000
_cell.angle_alpha   90.00
_cell.angle_beta   90.00
_cell.angle_gamma   90.00
#
_symmetry.space_group_name_H-M   'P 1'
#
loop_
_entity.id
_entity.type
_entity.pdbx_description
1 polymer ?
#
loop_
_entity_poly.entity_id
_entity_poly.type
_entity_poly.pdbx_seq_one_letter_code
_entity_poly.pdbx_strand_id
1 'polypeptide(L)'
;MRQKGVVTIPQDVRAELGLEVGDQFFVRIEDGNVVLVPARLVPADQAWFWTPEWQAGEREAADELARGEVETFDDGEEFLRDLADRAGTTVDDLR
;
A
#
# COMPACT_ATOMS: atom_id res chain seq x y z
N MET A 1 26.32 7.53 -25.97
CA MET A 1 25.50 8.32 -25.02
C MET A 1 25.17 9.66 -25.68
N ARG A 2 23.92 10.15 -25.62
CA ARG A 2 23.63 11.52 -26.10
C ARG A 2 24.34 12.52 -25.19
N GLN A 3 24.70 13.70 -25.71
CA GLN A 3 25.49 14.73 -25.00
C GLN A 3 24.95 15.14 -23.61
N LYS A 4 23.68 14.88 -23.31
CA LYS A 4 23.01 15.29 -22.06
C LYS A 4 22.59 14.13 -21.14
N GLY A 5 23.05 12.90 -21.39
CA GLY A 5 22.67 11.75 -20.56
C GLY A 5 21.19 11.37 -20.63
N VAL A 6 20.56 11.59 -21.78
CA VAL A 6 19.15 11.23 -22.02
C VAL A 6 19.04 9.73 -22.29
N VAL A 7 18.15 9.07 -21.54
CA VAL A 7 17.69 7.70 -21.78
C VAL A 7 16.31 7.75 -22.43
N THR A 8 16.08 6.92 -23.45
CA THR A 8 14.77 6.79 -24.09
C THR A 8 14.13 5.49 -23.63
N ILE A 9 12.99 5.58 -22.97
CA ILE A 9 12.18 4.42 -22.59
C ILE A 9 11.29 4.06 -23.79
N PRO A 10 11.32 2.82 -24.31
CA PRO A 10 10.45 2.36 -25.38
C PRO A 10 8.95 2.49 -25.06
N GLN A 11 8.08 2.54 -26.08
CA GLN A 11 6.64 2.78 -25.89
C GLN A 11 5.91 1.64 -25.19
N ASP A 12 6.24 0.41 -25.54
CA ASP A 12 5.76 -0.82 -24.91
C ASP A 12 6.08 -0.83 -23.42
N VAL A 13 7.33 -0.52 -23.05
CA VAL A 13 7.75 -0.43 -21.64
C VAL A 13 6.98 0.67 -20.89
N ARG A 14 6.77 1.83 -21.52
CA ARG A 14 5.94 2.89 -20.90
C ARG A 14 4.50 2.45 -20.69
N ALA A 15 3.90 1.76 -21.66
CA ALA A 15 2.52 1.30 -21.56
C ALA A 15 2.35 0.22 -20.49
N GLU A 16 3.29 -0.74 -20.42
CA GLU A 16 3.29 -1.81 -19.42
C GLU A 16 3.43 -1.27 -17.99
N LEU A 17 4.31 -0.27 -17.80
CA LEU A 17 4.53 0.36 -16.49
C LEU A 17 3.57 1.52 -16.19
N GLY A 18 2.69 1.88 -17.13
CA GLY A 18 1.75 3.01 -16.98
C GLY A 18 2.44 4.36 -16.79
N LEU A 19 3.56 4.60 -17.48
CA LEU A 19 4.38 5.80 -17.28
C LEU A 19 3.80 7.03 -17.98
N GLU A 20 3.78 8.14 -17.27
CA GLU A 20 3.32 9.45 -17.75
C GLU A 20 4.44 10.49 -17.75
N VAL A 21 4.22 11.59 -18.48
CA VAL A 21 5.17 12.72 -18.49
C VAL A 21 5.15 13.38 -17.10
N GLY A 22 6.30 13.36 -16.43
CA GLY A 22 6.46 13.92 -15.09
C GLY A 22 6.74 12.88 -14.01
N ASP A 23 6.61 11.59 -14.33
CA ASP A 23 6.96 10.51 -13.39
C ASP A 23 8.40 10.59 -12.92
N GLN A 24 8.59 10.36 -11.63
CA GLN A 24 9.88 10.31 -11.00
C GLN A 24 10.40 8.87 -10.94
N PHE A 25 11.72 8.70 -10.88
CA PHE A 25 12.35 7.40 -10.80
C PHE A 25 13.44 7.40 -9.74
N PHE A 26 13.52 6.31 -8.98
CA PHE A 26 14.75 5.98 -8.27
C PHE A 26 15.74 5.35 -9.27
N VAL A 27 16.98 5.80 -9.20
CA VAL A 27 18.08 5.30 -10.04
C VAL A 27 19.08 4.58 -9.14
N ARG A 28 19.35 3.31 -9.45
CA ARG A 28 20.35 2.51 -8.74
C ARG A 28 21.16 1.64 -9.68
N ILE A 29 22.31 1.17 -9.22
CA ILE A 29 23.15 0.22 -9.94
C ILE A 29 22.97 -1.16 -9.31
N GLU A 30 22.51 -2.13 -10.10
CA GLU A 30 22.35 -3.53 -9.67
C GLU A 30 23.01 -4.43 -10.73
N ASP A 31 23.96 -5.27 -10.31
CA ASP A 31 24.69 -6.21 -11.17
C ASP A 31 25.30 -5.58 -12.44
N GLY A 32 25.81 -4.35 -12.31
CA GLY A 32 26.38 -3.59 -13.42
C GLY A 32 25.36 -2.93 -14.36
N ASN A 33 24.06 -3.06 -14.07
CA ASN A 33 22.97 -2.45 -14.81
C ASN A 33 22.47 -1.19 -14.11
N VAL A 34 22.00 -0.21 -14.89
CA VAL A 34 21.21 0.91 -14.37
C VAL A 34 19.76 0.46 -14.27
N VAL A 35 19.22 0.43 -13.06
CA VAL A 35 17.82 0.10 -12.79
C VAL A 35 17.07 1.38 -12.48
N LEU A 36 16.02 1.64 -13.27
CA LEU A 36 15.07 2.73 -13.09
C LEU A 36 13.79 2.17 -12.50
N VAL A 37 13.46 2.56 -11.27
CA VAL A 37 12.23 2.15 -10.59
C VAL A 37 11.28 3.33 -10.53
N PRO A 38 10.08 3.26 -11.15
CA PRO A 38 9.07 4.31 -11.02
C PRO A 38 8.81 4.62 -9.55
N ALA A 39 8.91 5.89 -9.17
CA ALA A 39 8.69 6.37 -7.82
C ALA A 39 7.29 6.98 -7.73
N ARG A 40 6.48 6.49 -6.79
CA ARG A 40 5.23 7.15 -6.39
C ARG A 40 5.48 7.93 -5.12
N LEU A 41 5.15 9.21 -5.14
CA LEU A 41 5.18 10.05 -3.95
C LEU A 41 3.96 9.73 -3.11
N VAL A 42 4.20 9.25 -1.89
CA VAL A 42 3.17 9.13 -0.88
C VAL A 42 3.22 10.40 -0.02
N PRO A 43 2.11 11.12 0.17
CA PRO A 43 2.04 12.23 1.12
C PRO A 43 2.58 11.81 2.50
N ALA A 44 3.33 12.68 3.16
CA ALA A 44 4.03 12.32 4.40
C ALA A 44 3.07 11.89 5.52
N ASP A 45 1.86 12.45 5.54
CA ASP A 45 0.75 12.11 6.45
C ASP A 45 0.08 10.76 6.12
N GLN A 46 0.41 10.14 4.98
CA GLN A 46 -0.04 8.80 4.57
C GLN A 46 1.11 7.78 4.56
N ALA A 47 2.35 8.21 4.79
CA ALA A 47 3.52 7.33 4.78
C ALA A 47 3.46 6.24 5.85
N TRP A 48 2.72 6.48 6.94
CA TRP A 48 2.53 5.50 8.02
C TRP A 48 1.90 4.19 7.55
N PHE A 49 1.06 4.21 6.51
CA PHE A 49 0.46 3.00 5.94
C PHE A 49 1.53 2.04 5.38
N TRP A 50 2.65 2.58 4.94
CA TRP A 50 3.75 1.84 4.32
C TRP A 50 4.86 1.45 5.31
N THR A 51 4.67 1.65 6.63
CA THR A 51 5.65 1.12 7.58
C THR A 51 5.66 -0.40 7.58
N PRO A 52 6.83 -1.03 7.83
CA PRO A 52 6.93 -2.50 7.89
C PRO A 52 5.94 -3.13 8.86
N GLU A 53 5.68 -2.47 10.00
CA GLU A 53 4.75 -2.91 11.03
C GLU A 53 3.31 -2.90 10.51
N TRP A 54 2.88 -1.80 9.89
CA TRP A 54 1.52 -1.70 9.35
C TRP A 54 1.29 -2.71 8.23
N GLN A 55 2.25 -2.82 7.30
CA GLN A 55 2.18 -3.79 6.21
C GLN A 55 2.19 -5.24 6.69
N ALA A 56 2.79 -5.53 7.86
CA ALA A 56 2.71 -6.86 8.47
C ALA A 56 1.30 -7.17 8.96
N GLY A 57 0.66 -6.25 9.67
CA GLY A 57 -0.73 -6.41 10.10
C GLY A 57 -1.70 -6.54 8.93
N GLU A 58 -1.50 -5.77 7.85
CA GLU A 58 -2.33 -5.88 6.63
C GLU A 58 -2.22 -7.27 5.99
N ARG A 59 -1.01 -7.84 5.92
CA ARG A 59 -0.82 -9.21 5.40
C ARG A 59 -1.50 -10.25 6.28
N GLU A 60 -1.37 -10.13 7.59
CA GLU A 60 -2.02 -11.03 8.55
C GLU A 60 -3.54 -11.00 8.38
N ALA A 61 -4.15 -9.81 8.35
CA ALA A 61 -5.58 -9.64 8.13
C ALA A 61 -6.04 -10.21 6.78
N ALA A 62 -5.26 -10.02 5.71
CA ALA A 62 -5.55 -10.59 4.40
C ALA A 62 -5.49 -12.13 4.41
N ASP A 63 -4.53 -12.72 5.13
CA ASP A 63 -4.39 -14.17 5.28
C ASP A 63 -5.53 -14.77 6.13
N GLU A 64 -6.00 -14.07 7.17
CA GLU A 64 -7.18 -14.45 7.95
C GLU A 64 -8.45 -14.42 7.08
N LEU A 65 -8.64 -13.36 6.30
CA LEU A 65 -9.75 -13.24 5.36
C LEU A 65 -9.73 -14.37 4.32
N ALA A 66 -8.55 -14.69 3.76
CA ALA A 66 -8.40 -15.77 2.79
C ALA A 66 -8.71 -17.16 3.40
N ARG A 67 -8.44 -17.35 4.69
CA ARG A 67 -8.78 -18.57 5.45
C ARG A 67 -10.23 -18.61 5.93
N GLY A 68 -10.98 -17.51 5.78
CA GLY A 68 -12.32 -17.38 6.34
C GLY A 68 -12.34 -17.26 7.86
N GLU A 69 -11.21 -16.90 8.48
CA GLU A 69 -11.08 -16.63 9.90
C GLU A 69 -11.56 -15.22 10.21
N VAL A 70 -12.79 -14.91 9.78
CA VAL A 70 -13.42 -13.61 9.95
C VAL A 70 -14.79 -13.79 10.59
N GLU A 71 -15.18 -12.79 11.35
CA GLU A 71 -16.49 -12.72 11.96
C GLU A 71 -17.34 -11.71 11.19
N THR A 72 -18.59 -12.09 10.91
CA THR A 72 -19.55 -11.26 10.20
C THR A 72 -20.72 -10.95 11.10
N PHE A 73 -21.22 -9.73 10.99
CA PHE A 73 -22.39 -9.24 11.71
C PHE A 73 -23.47 -8.87 10.72
N ASP A 74 -24.74 -9.02 11.10
CA ASP A 74 -25.86 -8.71 10.22
C ASP A 74 -26.02 -7.20 10.04
N ASP A 75 -25.64 -6.41 11.05
CA ASP A 75 -25.64 -4.95 11.00
C ASP A 75 -24.55 -4.29 11.87
N GLY A 76 -24.43 -2.97 11.73
CA GLY A 76 -23.44 -2.18 12.47
C GLY A 76 -23.75 -2.03 13.97
N GLU A 77 -25.00 -2.17 14.41
CA GLU A 77 -25.31 -2.14 15.84
C GLU A 77 -24.83 -3.42 16.53
N GLU A 78 -25.02 -4.57 15.89
CA GLU A 78 -24.52 -5.86 16.37
C GLU A 78 -23.00 -5.86 16.48
N PHE A 79 -22.30 -5.39 15.43
CA PHE A 79 -20.85 -5.21 15.45
C PHE A 79 -20.38 -4.32 16.60
N LEU A 80 -21.02 -3.17 16.80
CA LEU A 80 -20.63 -2.24 17.87
C LEU A 80 -20.87 -2.82 19.27
N ARG A 81 -21.93 -3.62 19.47
CA ARG A 81 -22.19 -4.30 20.75
C ARG A 81 -21.10 -5.31 21.06
N ASP A 82 -20.76 -6.18 20.11
CA ASP A 82 -19.68 -7.16 20.29
C ASP A 82 -18.34 -6.46 20.56
N LEU A 83 -18.03 -5.39 19.82
CA LEU A 83 -16.81 -4.61 20.04
C LEU A 83 -16.77 -3.97 21.44
N ALA A 84 -17.88 -3.39 21.89
CA ALA A 84 -17.98 -2.80 23.23
C ALA A 84 -17.80 -3.85 24.33
N ASP A 85 -18.44 -5.02 24.18
CA ASP A 85 -18.32 -6.14 25.11
C ASP A 85 -16.86 -6.63 25.19
N ARG A 86 -16.17 -6.76 24.05
CA ARG A 86 -14.73 -7.14 23.99
C ARG A 86 -13.83 -6.10 24.64
N ALA A 87 -14.16 -4.82 24.48
CA ALA A 87 -13.43 -3.72 25.10
C ALA A 87 -13.81 -3.51 26.57
N GLY A 88 -14.82 -4.21 27.11
CA GLY A 88 -15.31 -4.03 28.47
C GLY A 88 -15.95 -2.66 28.71
N THR A 89 -16.58 -2.09 27.68
CA THR A 89 -17.19 -0.76 27.66
C THR A 89 -18.61 -0.80 27.11
N THR A 90 -19.26 0.34 26.94
CA THR A 90 -20.60 0.42 26.33
C THR A 90 -20.54 0.96 24.92
N VAL A 91 -21.56 0.67 24.10
CA VAL A 91 -21.65 1.21 22.73
C VAL A 91 -21.68 2.74 22.72
N ASP A 92 -22.23 3.36 23.77
CA ASP A 92 -22.26 4.82 23.89
C ASP A 92 -20.88 5.42 24.14
N ASP A 93 -19.96 4.68 24.75
CA ASP A 93 -18.57 5.12 24.98
C ASP A 93 -17.68 4.97 23.72
N LEU A 94 -18.13 4.22 22.71
CA LEU A 94 -17.43 4.05 21.43
C LEU A 94 -17.75 5.12 20.38
N ARG A 95 -18.76 5.97 20.62
CA ARG A 95 -19.23 7.02 19.70
C ARG A 95 -18.64 8.39 20.03
#